data_AF-A0A2X3CVI9-F1
#
_entry.id   AF-A0A2X3CVI9-F1
#
_cell.length_a   1.000
_cell.length_b   1.000
_cell.length_c   1.000
_cell.angle_alpha   90.00
_cell.angle_beta   90.00
_cell.angle_gamma   90.00
#
_symmetry.space_group_name_H-M   'P 1'
#
loop_
_entity.id
_entity.type
_entity.pdbx_description
1 polymer ?
#
loop_
_entity_poly.entity_id
_entity_poly.type
_entity_poly.pdbx_seq_one_letter_code
_entity_poly.pdbx_strand_id
1 'polypeptide(L)'
;MEAVSRGELPDNLRVAPELPPQPDINQYLSDDGLAKYDYDQSRALAAFNAANTEWLMKAQDARSNAVAEQGKKTQAFTQQSAVYVDAARKHYDAAEKLNLPDYQAKEDAFRSMLAPGIDAEIMALFPEKSAAIFYHLGANPEKARSILSLPQTQAIIELTRLSDRLTLKPRGKQISGAPAVDEPVQARPLRRTEIRFRNKWKLPPTKATPRLTACLNKA
;
A
#
# COMPACT_ATOMS: atom_id res chain seq x y z
N MET A 1 2.68 -3.38 18.08
CA MET A 1 3.04 -1.94 18.10
C MET A 1 3.24 -1.38 19.52
N GLU A 2 2.66 -1.97 20.58
CA GLU A 2 2.84 -1.46 21.95
C GLU A 2 4.24 -1.60 22.57
N ALA A 3 5.04 -2.62 22.19
CA ALA A 3 6.41 -2.79 22.71
C ALA A 3 7.34 -1.64 22.28
N VAL A 4 7.20 -1.16 21.04
CA VAL A 4 7.99 -0.06 20.48
C VAL A 4 7.67 1.28 21.18
N SER A 5 6.43 1.46 21.64
CA SER A 5 6.00 2.68 22.35
C SER A 5 6.57 2.81 23.78
N ARG A 6 7.06 1.70 24.38
CA ARG A 6 7.66 1.69 25.72
C ARG A 6 9.18 1.85 25.72
N GLY A 7 9.79 2.05 24.54
CA GLY A 7 11.24 2.05 24.39
C GLY A 7 11.87 0.65 24.55
N GLU A 8 11.06 -0.40 24.63
CA GLU A 8 11.53 -1.77 24.70
C GLU A 8 11.74 -2.28 23.27
N LEU A 9 12.98 -2.66 22.98
CA LEU A 9 13.30 -3.42 21.77
C LEU A 9 12.47 -4.71 21.79
N PRO A 10 11.67 -4.98 20.73
CA PRO A 10 11.00 -6.25 20.52
C PRO A 10 11.92 -7.44 20.85
N ASP A 11 11.41 -8.47 21.54
CA ASP A 11 12.24 -9.57 22.04
C ASP A 11 13.04 -10.29 20.94
N ASN A 12 12.51 -10.31 19.71
CA ASN A 12 13.19 -10.85 18.53
C ASN A 12 14.42 -10.05 18.07
N LEU A 13 14.62 -8.82 18.58
CA LEU A 13 15.78 -7.96 18.27
C LEU A 13 16.84 -7.96 19.37
N ARG A 14 16.60 -8.62 20.51
CA ARG A 14 17.56 -8.73 21.61
C ARG A 14 18.65 -9.72 21.22
N VAL A 15 19.90 -9.28 21.26
CA VAL A 15 21.07 -10.15 21.05
C VAL A 15 21.68 -10.45 22.41
N ALA A 16 21.51 -11.68 22.88
CA ALA A 16 22.21 -12.15 24.06
C ALA A 16 23.66 -12.47 23.67
N PRO A 17 24.67 -12.01 24.43
CA PRO A 17 26.05 -12.36 24.16
C PRO A 17 26.28 -13.85 24.40
N GLU A 18 26.83 -14.53 23.41
CA GLU A 18 27.29 -15.91 23.55
C GLU A 18 28.65 -15.90 24.25
N LEU A 19 28.64 -16.16 25.57
CA LEU A 19 29.85 -16.13 26.38
C LEU A 19 30.57 -17.49 26.30
N PRO A 20 31.91 -17.51 26.15
CA PRO A 20 32.67 -18.74 26.28
C PRO A 20 32.52 -19.33 27.70
N PRO A 21 32.62 -20.66 27.88
CA PRO A 21 32.58 -21.27 29.19
C PRO A 21 33.75 -20.77 30.04
N GLN A 22 33.47 -20.45 31.31
CA GLN A 22 34.49 -20.02 32.25
C GLN A 22 35.49 -21.15 32.51
N PRO A 23 36.81 -20.87 32.56
CA PRO A 23 37.80 -21.86 32.95
C PRO A 23 37.48 -22.41 34.35
N ASP A 24 37.35 -23.73 34.44
CA ASP A 24 37.14 -24.42 35.71
C ASP A 24 38.49 -24.76 36.34
N ILE A 25 38.70 -24.31 37.58
CA ILE A 25 39.91 -24.57 38.36
C ILE A 25 40.19 -26.07 38.52
N ASN A 26 39.13 -26.90 38.58
CA ASN A 26 39.28 -28.34 38.73
C ASN A 26 39.89 -28.99 37.49
N GLN A 27 39.80 -28.37 36.31
CA GLN A 27 40.48 -28.87 35.11
C GLN A 27 42.00 -28.69 35.15
N TYR A 28 42.51 -27.88 36.10
CA TYR A 28 43.93 -27.57 36.27
C TYR A 28 44.50 -28.14 37.57
N LEU A 29 43.73 -28.15 38.66
CA LEU A 29 44.21 -28.54 40.00
C LEU A 29 43.71 -29.92 40.49
N SER A 30 42.90 -30.64 39.72
CA SER A 30 42.62 -32.06 40.00
C SER A 30 43.81 -32.94 39.66
N ASP A 31 43.81 -34.20 40.12
CA ASP A 31 44.86 -35.18 39.80
C ASP A 31 45.07 -35.33 38.28
N ASP A 32 43.98 -35.39 37.51
CA ASP A 32 44.01 -35.44 36.04
C ASP A 32 44.46 -34.12 35.40
N GLY A 33 44.16 -32.98 36.04
CA GLY A 33 44.60 -31.66 35.59
C GLY A 33 46.09 -31.44 35.82
N LEU A 34 46.59 -31.81 36.99
CA LEU A 34 47.99 -31.72 37.40
C LEU A 34 48.87 -32.67 36.57
N ALA A 35 48.37 -33.83 36.17
CA ALA A 35 49.08 -34.75 35.28
C ALA A 35 49.51 -34.10 33.95
N LYS A 36 48.78 -33.09 33.46
CA LYS A 36 49.13 -32.32 32.24
C LYS A 36 50.27 -31.34 32.43
N TYR A 37 50.63 -31.05 33.69
CA TYR A 37 51.66 -30.09 34.07
C TYR A 37 52.74 -30.76 34.94
N ASP A 38 52.97 -32.06 34.76
CA ASP A 38 53.98 -32.84 35.50
C ASP A 38 53.80 -32.80 37.03
N TYR A 39 52.57 -32.63 37.50
CA TYR A 39 52.21 -32.39 38.90
C TYR A 39 52.82 -31.11 39.51
N ASP A 40 53.31 -30.19 38.67
CA ASP A 40 53.78 -28.88 39.08
C ASP A 40 52.60 -27.93 39.27
N GLN A 41 52.21 -27.74 40.53
CA GLN A 41 51.12 -26.85 40.93
C GLN A 41 51.36 -25.40 40.50
N SER A 42 52.62 -24.94 40.45
CA SER A 42 52.94 -23.56 40.06
C SER A 42 52.67 -23.31 38.57
N ARG A 43 53.01 -24.29 37.72
CA ARG A 43 52.70 -24.26 36.28
C ARG A 43 51.21 -24.38 36.01
N ALA A 44 50.53 -25.28 36.71
CA ALA A 44 49.08 -25.45 36.57
C ALA A 44 48.32 -24.17 36.97
N LEU A 45 48.73 -23.51 38.06
CA LEU A 45 48.18 -22.21 38.47
C LEU A 45 48.47 -21.10 37.44
N ALA A 46 49.69 -21.05 36.89
CA ALA A 46 50.03 -20.10 35.84
C ALA A 46 49.16 -20.28 34.59
N ALA A 47 48.94 -21.54 34.17
CA ALA A 47 48.07 -21.88 33.04
C ALA A 47 46.60 -21.51 33.30
N PHE A 48 46.07 -21.76 34.50
CA PHE A 48 44.73 -21.34 34.89
C PHE A 48 44.57 -19.81 34.85
N ASN A 49 45.55 -19.06 35.36
CA ASN A 49 45.54 -17.60 35.33
C ASN A 49 45.59 -17.04 33.89
N ALA A 50 46.37 -17.67 33.00
CA ALA A 50 46.39 -17.34 31.57
C ALA A 50 45.02 -17.61 30.92
N ALA A 51 44.43 -18.79 31.16
CA ALA A 51 43.10 -19.14 30.64
C ALA A 51 42.00 -18.20 31.15
N ASN A 52 42.06 -17.77 32.41
CA ASN A 52 41.15 -16.77 32.95
C ASN A 52 41.28 -15.41 32.27
N THR A 53 42.51 -14.98 32.01
CA THR A 53 42.78 -13.71 31.32
C THR A 53 42.25 -13.76 29.88
N GLU A 54 42.49 -14.86 29.17
CA GLU A 54 41.96 -15.09 27.83
C GLU A 54 40.43 -15.13 27.81
N TRP A 55 39.81 -15.80 28.78
CA TRP A 55 38.37 -15.83 28.93
C TRP A 55 37.78 -14.43 29.17
N LEU A 56 38.42 -13.61 30.02
CA LEU A 56 37.99 -12.23 30.26
C LEU A 56 38.01 -11.40 28.97
N MET A 57 39.07 -11.52 28.16
CA MET A 57 39.15 -10.82 26.88
C MET A 57 38.06 -11.29 25.92
N LYS A 58 37.89 -12.62 25.75
CA LYS A 58 36.85 -13.18 24.87
C LYS A 58 35.43 -12.84 25.33
N ALA A 59 35.19 -12.82 26.64
CA ALA A 59 33.90 -12.41 27.20
C ALA A 59 33.62 -10.93 26.96
N GLN A 60 34.65 -10.07 27.06
CA GLN A 60 34.54 -8.65 26.72
C GLN A 60 34.26 -8.43 25.24
N ASP A 61 34.92 -9.18 24.36
CA ASP A 61 34.68 -9.13 22.91
C ASP A 61 33.28 -9.63 22.55
N ALA A 62 32.83 -10.75 23.14
CA ALA A 62 31.48 -11.28 22.93
C ALA A 62 30.39 -10.29 23.34
N ARG A 63 30.56 -9.61 24.49
CA ARG A 63 29.66 -8.53 24.92
C ARG A 63 29.67 -7.35 23.96
N SER A 64 30.86 -6.91 23.52
CA SER A 64 30.99 -5.83 22.54
C SER A 64 30.32 -6.15 21.21
N ASN A 65 30.50 -7.38 20.72
CA ASN A 65 29.88 -7.86 19.47
C ASN A 65 28.36 -7.93 19.58
N ALA A 66 27.83 -8.41 20.71
CA ALA A 66 26.39 -8.46 20.93
C ALA A 66 25.75 -7.07 20.90
N VAL A 67 26.39 -6.07 21.53
CA VAL A 67 25.93 -4.66 21.48
C VAL A 67 25.99 -4.11 20.05
N ALA A 68 27.07 -4.40 19.30
CA ALA A 68 27.19 -3.97 17.91
C ALA A 68 26.11 -4.60 17.01
N GLU A 69 25.84 -5.89 17.18
CA GLU A 69 24.79 -6.59 16.43
C GLU A 69 23.39 -6.09 16.80
N GLN A 70 23.15 -5.83 18.09
CA GLN A 70 21.91 -5.21 18.55
C GLN A 70 21.72 -3.82 17.92
N GLY A 71 22.77 -3.02 17.83
CA GLY A 71 22.75 -1.73 17.13
C GLY A 71 22.38 -1.87 15.66
N LYS A 72 23.00 -2.83 14.94
CA LYS A 72 22.67 -3.12 13.54
C LYS A 72 21.22 -3.56 13.35
N LYS A 73 20.72 -4.48 14.19
CA LYS A 73 19.33 -4.96 14.13
C LYS A 73 18.33 -3.84 14.40
N THR A 74 18.62 -3.00 15.40
CA THR A 74 17.79 -1.83 15.72
C THR A 74 17.75 -0.87 14.53
N GLN A 75 18.91 -0.54 13.96
CA GLN A 75 18.99 0.36 12.82
C GLN A 75 18.28 -0.21 11.59
N ALA A 76 18.45 -1.49 11.28
CA ALA A 76 17.76 -2.16 10.19
C ALA A 76 16.24 -2.14 10.37
N PHE A 77 15.75 -2.38 11.59
CA PHE A 77 14.33 -2.29 11.92
C PHE A 77 13.77 -0.88 11.75
N THR A 78 14.50 0.15 12.20
CA THR A 78 14.12 1.55 12.00
C THR A 78 14.08 1.92 10.51
N GLN A 79 15.08 1.49 9.73
CA GLN A 79 15.12 1.72 8.29
C GLN A 79 13.96 1.03 7.56
N GLN A 80 13.68 -0.25 7.87
CA GLN A 80 12.54 -0.95 7.29
C GLN A 80 11.21 -0.27 7.64
N SER A 81 11.05 0.15 8.90
CA SER A 81 9.86 0.88 9.32
C SER A 81 9.68 2.19 8.55
N ALA A 82 10.78 2.94 8.32
CA ALA A 82 10.74 4.16 7.52
C ALA A 82 10.34 3.90 6.06
N VAL A 83 10.80 2.80 5.46
CA VAL A 83 10.39 2.39 4.09
C VAL A 83 8.88 2.16 4.03
N TYR A 84 8.31 1.41 4.97
CA TYR A 84 6.86 1.14 4.97
C TYR A 84 6.03 2.40 5.23
N VAL A 85 6.50 3.30 6.10
CA VAL A 85 5.81 4.58 6.37
C VAL A 85 5.83 5.49 5.14
N ASP A 86 6.96 5.62 4.45
CA ASP A 86 7.04 6.43 3.23
C ASP A 86 6.21 5.81 2.09
N ALA A 87 6.19 4.48 1.98
CA ALA A 87 5.35 3.76 1.03
C ALA A 87 3.86 3.99 1.29
N ALA A 88 3.43 3.93 2.55
CA ALA A 88 2.04 4.22 2.94
C ALA A 88 1.67 5.68 2.65
N ARG A 89 2.58 6.64 2.88
CA ARG A 89 2.36 8.04 2.53
C ARG A 89 2.12 8.22 1.02
N LYS A 90 3.01 7.67 0.19
CA LYS A 90 2.87 7.71 -1.28
C LYS A 90 1.59 7.04 -1.76
N HIS A 91 1.21 5.94 -1.12
CA HIS A 91 -0.04 5.24 -1.42
C HIS A 91 -1.26 6.15 -1.23
N TYR A 92 -1.37 6.82 -0.08
CA TYR A 92 -2.50 7.73 0.18
C TYR A 92 -2.44 9.00 -0.68
N ASP A 93 -1.25 9.55 -0.93
CA ASP A 93 -1.08 10.67 -1.87
C ASP A 93 -1.55 10.30 -3.29
N ALA A 94 -1.30 9.07 -3.74
CA ALA A 94 -1.77 8.56 -5.02
C ALA A 94 -3.29 8.34 -5.03
N ALA A 95 -3.86 7.83 -3.94
CA ALA A 95 -5.30 7.67 -3.78
C ALA A 95 -6.04 9.02 -3.84
N GLU A 96 -5.51 10.05 -3.19
CA GLU A 96 -6.07 11.41 -3.24
C GLU A 96 -6.05 11.96 -4.66
N LYS A 97 -4.96 11.77 -5.41
CA LYS A 97 -4.86 12.16 -6.83
C LYS A 97 -5.88 11.46 -7.72
N LEU A 98 -6.25 10.21 -7.40
CA LEU A 98 -7.29 9.48 -8.13
C LEU A 98 -8.69 10.05 -7.86
N ASN A 99 -8.90 10.67 -6.69
CA ASN A 99 -10.15 11.33 -6.28
C ASN A 99 -11.38 10.43 -6.48
N LEU A 100 -11.29 9.19 -6.01
CA LEU A 100 -12.35 8.19 -6.10
C LEU A 100 -13.18 8.20 -4.80
N PRO A 101 -14.49 8.47 -4.84
CA PRO A 101 -15.32 8.62 -3.64
C PRO A 101 -15.56 7.28 -2.91
N ASP A 102 -15.43 6.16 -3.60
CA ASP A 102 -15.58 4.79 -3.08
C ASP A 102 -14.24 4.12 -2.75
N TYR A 103 -13.13 4.86 -2.79
CA TYR A 103 -11.79 4.33 -2.62
C TYR A 103 -11.61 3.55 -1.31
N GLN A 104 -11.97 4.16 -0.18
CA GLN A 104 -11.84 3.58 1.15
C GLN A 104 -12.56 2.23 1.25
N ALA A 105 -13.78 2.14 0.72
CA ALA A 105 -14.56 0.91 0.75
C ALA A 105 -13.92 -0.22 -0.10
N LYS A 106 -13.29 0.12 -1.23
CA LYS A 106 -12.57 -0.86 -2.06
C LYS A 106 -11.24 -1.28 -1.44
N GLU A 107 -10.52 -0.34 -0.83
CA GLU A 107 -9.32 -0.63 -0.06
C GLU A 107 -9.63 -1.59 1.10
N ASP A 108 -10.64 -1.30 1.91
CA ASP A 108 -11.02 -2.12 3.06
C ASP A 108 -11.44 -3.53 2.62
N ALA A 109 -12.19 -3.64 1.52
CA ALA A 109 -12.55 -4.92 0.93
C ALA A 109 -11.32 -5.73 0.53
N PHE A 110 -10.32 -5.09 -0.10
CA PHE A 110 -9.07 -5.77 -0.48
C PHE A 110 -8.23 -6.16 0.75
N ARG A 111 -8.04 -5.24 1.70
CA ARG A 111 -7.29 -5.47 2.93
C ARG A 111 -7.88 -6.60 3.77
N SER A 112 -9.20 -6.75 3.80
CA SER A 112 -9.87 -7.85 4.51
C SER A 112 -9.51 -9.24 3.99
N MET A 113 -9.02 -9.34 2.74
CA MET A 113 -8.58 -10.59 2.12
C MET A 113 -7.09 -10.86 2.29
N LEU A 114 -6.30 -9.86 2.71
CA LEU A 114 -4.85 -9.97 2.86
C LEU A 114 -4.47 -10.49 4.24
N ALA A 115 -3.40 -11.27 4.31
CA ALA A 115 -2.76 -11.55 5.59
C ALA A 115 -2.08 -10.27 6.11
N PRO A 116 -1.97 -10.10 7.45
CA PRO A 116 -1.34 -8.92 8.04
C PRO A 116 0.07 -8.68 7.48
N GLY A 117 0.35 -7.46 7.03
CA GLY A 117 1.67 -7.05 6.53
C GLY A 117 1.84 -7.15 5.01
N ILE A 118 1.04 -7.97 4.32
CA ILE A 118 1.11 -8.07 2.84
C ILE A 118 0.68 -6.75 2.19
N ASP A 119 -0.25 -6.03 2.80
CA ASP A 119 -0.68 -4.72 2.35
C ASP A 119 0.49 -3.71 2.35
N ALA A 120 1.29 -3.69 3.41
CA ALA A 120 2.48 -2.85 3.50
C ALA A 120 3.57 -3.27 2.49
N GLU A 121 3.74 -4.57 2.25
CA GLU A 121 4.66 -5.08 1.22
C GLU A 121 4.24 -4.65 -0.19
N ILE A 122 2.96 -4.75 -0.55
CA ILE A 122 2.46 -4.32 -1.86
C ILE A 122 2.67 -2.81 -2.04
N MET A 123 2.42 -2.00 -0.99
CA MET A 123 2.69 -0.57 -1.02
C MET A 123 4.18 -0.27 -1.25
N ALA A 124 5.08 -1.01 -0.60
CA ALA A 124 6.52 -0.84 -0.76
C ALA A 124 7.02 -1.28 -2.14
N LEU A 125 6.46 -2.35 -2.72
CA LEU A 125 6.82 -2.84 -4.05
C LEU A 125 6.31 -1.92 -5.18
N PHE A 126 5.12 -1.33 -5.01
CA PHE A 126 4.47 -0.51 -6.03
C PHE A 126 4.09 0.87 -5.48
N PRO A 127 5.04 1.73 -5.09
CA PRO A 127 4.74 2.98 -4.37
C PRO A 127 3.87 3.96 -5.15
N GLU A 128 3.98 4.00 -6.48
CA GLU A 128 3.23 4.95 -7.34
C GLU A 128 1.86 4.41 -7.79
N LYS A 129 1.69 3.08 -7.79
CA LYS A 129 0.51 2.40 -8.38
C LYS A 129 -0.29 1.58 -7.39
N SER A 130 0.17 1.48 -6.14
CA SER A 130 -0.49 0.76 -5.05
C SER A 130 -1.96 1.14 -4.94
N ALA A 131 -2.30 2.42 -5.01
CA ALA A 131 -3.68 2.87 -4.89
C ALA A 131 -4.59 2.33 -6.01
N ALA A 132 -4.08 2.36 -7.25
CA ALA A 132 -4.78 1.81 -8.40
C ALA A 132 -5.03 0.30 -8.26
N ILE A 133 -4.01 -0.43 -7.77
CA ILE A 133 -4.06 -1.87 -7.56
C ILE A 133 -5.08 -2.20 -6.47
N PHE A 134 -5.03 -1.52 -5.33
CA PHE A 134 -5.95 -1.73 -4.20
C PHE A 134 -7.40 -1.48 -4.64
N TYR A 135 -7.65 -0.39 -5.37
CA TYR A 135 -8.97 -0.10 -5.90
C TYR A 135 -9.47 -1.20 -6.86
N HIS A 136 -8.63 -1.60 -7.82
CA HIS A 136 -9.03 -2.61 -8.82
C HIS A 136 -9.26 -3.99 -8.22
N LEU A 137 -8.44 -4.40 -7.26
CA LEU A 137 -8.57 -5.69 -6.59
C LEU A 137 -9.73 -5.69 -5.58
N GLY A 138 -9.98 -4.57 -4.92
CA GLY A 138 -11.17 -4.37 -4.10
C GLY A 138 -12.47 -4.35 -4.89
N ALA A 139 -12.45 -3.79 -6.10
CA ALA A 139 -13.59 -3.85 -7.02
C ALA A 139 -13.81 -5.24 -7.64
N ASN A 140 -12.77 -6.09 -7.68
CA ASN A 140 -12.80 -7.43 -8.29
C ASN A 140 -12.27 -8.49 -7.31
N PRO A 141 -13.05 -8.89 -6.30
CA PRO A 141 -12.58 -9.82 -5.27
C PRO A 141 -12.19 -11.20 -5.81
N GLU A 142 -12.83 -11.67 -6.89
CA GLU A 142 -12.47 -12.96 -7.50
C GLU A 142 -11.06 -12.94 -8.11
N LYS A 143 -10.65 -11.83 -8.71
CA LYS A 143 -9.28 -11.66 -9.24
C LYS A 143 -8.28 -11.55 -8.11
N ALA A 144 -8.62 -10.84 -7.04
CA ALA A 144 -7.79 -10.76 -5.84
C ALA A 144 -7.54 -12.16 -5.28
N ARG A 145 -8.58 -12.97 -5.07
CA ARG A 145 -8.44 -14.36 -4.58
C ARG A 145 -7.60 -15.22 -5.52
N SER A 146 -7.82 -15.11 -6.83
CA SER A 146 -7.01 -15.83 -7.81
C SER A 146 -5.53 -15.48 -7.68
N ILE A 147 -5.17 -14.20 -7.61
CA ILE A 147 -3.77 -13.76 -7.46
C ILE A 147 -3.20 -14.22 -6.12
N LEU A 148 -3.96 -14.10 -5.03
CA LEU A 148 -3.53 -14.50 -3.69
C LEU A 148 -3.37 -16.01 -3.52
N SER A 149 -4.05 -16.81 -4.35
CA SER A 149 -3.89 -18.27 -4.37
C SER A 149 -2.62 -18.73 -5.10
N LEU A 150 -1.97 -17.85 -5.87
CA LEU A 150 -0.75 -18.18 -6.59
C LEU A 150 0.47 -18.23 -5.65
N PRO A 151 1.53 -18.98 -6.00
CA PRO A 151 2.81 -18.87 -5.34
C PRO A 151 3.31 -17.41 -5.36
N GLN A 152 3.96 -16.98 -4.28
CA GLN A 152 4.33 -15.56 -4.06
C GLN A 152 5.00 -14.90 -5.28
N THR A 153 5.98 -15.56 -5.90
CA THR A 153 6.66 -15.02 -7.08
C THR A 153 5.71 -14.81 -8.27
N GLN A 154 4.77 -15.72 -8.49
CA GLN A 154 3.78 -15.61 -9.56
C GLN A 154 2.74 -14.53 -9.24
N ALA A 155 2.30 -14.44 -7.99
CA ALA A 155 1.40 -13.39 -7.52
C ALA A 155 2.00 -11.98 -7.77
N ILE A 156 3.29 -11.79 -7.44
CA ILE A 156 4.00 -10.53 -7.71
C ILE A 156 4.06 -10.23 -9.21
N ILE A 157 4.36 -11.23 -10.05
CA ILE A 157 4.38 -11.04 -11.51
C ILE A 157 3.00 -10.60 -12.03
N GLU A 158 1.92 -11.22 -11.55
CA GLU A 158 0.56 -10.82 -11.93
C GLU A 158 0.19 -9.43 -11.40
N LEU A 159 0.63 -9.07 -10.19
CA LEU A 159 0.48 -7.71 -9.67
C LEU A 159 1.27 -6.69 -10.49
N THR A 160 2.50 -7.02 -10.94
CA THR A 160 3.29 -6.16 -11.83
C THR A 160 2.60 -5.98 -13.17
N ARG A 161 2.13 -7.08 -13.78
CA ARG A 161 1.37 -7.05 -15.04
C ARG A 161 0.08 -6.23 -14.90
N LEU A 162 -0.60 -6.37 -13.77
CA LEU A 162 -1.77 -5.55 -13.45
C LEU A 162 -1.35 -4.09 -13.33
N SER A 163 -0.29 -3.78 -12.60
CA SER A 163 0.23 -2.42 -12.43
C SER A 163 0.55 -1.76 -13.79
N ASP A 164 1.10 -2.50 -14.74
CA ASP A 164 1.44 -1.97 -16.07
C ASP A 164 0.19 -1.69 -16.91
N ARG A 165 -0.84 -2.54 -16.78
CA ARG A 165 -2.14 -2.32 -17.43
C ARG A 165 -2.93 -1.19 -16.78
N LEU A 166 -2.75 -0.98 -15.48
CA LEU A 166 -3.42 0.07 -14.72
C LEU A 166 -2.72 1.41 -14.91
N THR A 167 -2.82 1.95 -16.12
CA THR A 167 -2.58 3.38 -16.37
C THR A 167 -3.86 4.14 -16.01
N LEU A 168 -4.14 4.29 -14.72
CA LEU A 168 -5.26 5.14 -14.28
C LEU A 168 -4.93 6.59 -14.66
N LYS A 169 -5.64 7.11 -15.67
CA LYS A 169 -5.63 8.53 -15.98
C LYS A 169 -6.24 9.24 -14.77
N PRO A 170 -5.54 10.19 -14.12
CA PRO A 170 -6.14 10.97 -13.04
C PRO A 170 -7.41 11.62 -13.59
N ARG A 171 -8.55 11.44 -12.91
CA ARG A 171 -9.76 12.19 -13.24
C ARG A 171 -9.47 13.65 -12.92
N GLY A 172 -8.97 14.37 -13.93
CA GLY A 172 -8.83 15.82 -13.85
C GLY A 172 -10.15 16.40 -13.34
N LYS A 173 -10.06 17.33 -12.39
CA LYS A 173 -11.18 18.12 -11.89
C LYS A 173 -12.06 18.50 -13.09
N GLN A 174 -13.35 18.16 -13.08
CA GLN A 174 -14.27 18.56 -14.14
C GLN A 174 -14.31 20.09 -14.19
N ILE A 175 -13.47 20.69 -15.02
CA ILE A 175 -13.54 22.10 -15.39
C ILE A 175 -14.17 22.13 -16.77
N SER A 176 -15.46 21.82 -16.84
CA SER A 176 -16.26 22.07 -18.03
C SER A 176 -17.72 21.82 -17.70
N GLY A 177 -18.50 22.90 -17.67
CA GLY A 177 -19.96 22.87 -17.67
C GLY A 177 -20.48 22.34 -19.01
N ALA A 178 -20.42 21.03 -19.20
CA ALA A 178 -21.12 20.34 -20.27
C ALA A 178 -22.45 19.81 -19.70
N PRO A 179 -23.60 20.11 -20.34
CA PRO A 179 -24.90 19.61 -19.88
C PRO A 179 -24.94 18.08 -19.95
N ALA A 180 -25.74 17.50 -19.03
CA ALA A 180 -25.91 16.06 -18.88
C ALA A 180 -26.27 15.38 -20.20
N VAL A 181 -25.78 14.14 -20.36
CA VAL A 181 -26.07 13.25 -21.48
C VAL A 181 -27.59 13.17 -21.68
N ASP A 182 -28.06 13.53 -22.89
CA ASP A 182 -29.45 13.44 -23.30
C ASP A 182 -29.95 11.99 -23.22
N GLU A 183 -31.12 11.80 -22.60
CA GLU A 183 -31.90 10.57 -22.65
C GLU A 183 -32.21 10.16 -24.12
N PRO A 184 -32.34 8.86 -24.42
CA PRO A 184 -32.54 8.42 -25.79
C PRO A 184 -33.93 8.81 -26.30
N VAL A 185 -33.98 9.85 -27.13
CA VAL A 185 -35.16 10.21 -27.94
C VAL A 185 -35.48 9.05 -28.89
N GLN A 186 -36.70 8.53 -28.78
CA GLN A 186 -37.23 7.52 -29.67
C GLN A 186 -37.16 7.96 -31.13
N ALA A 187 -36.64 7.07 -31.97
CA ALA A 187 -36.51 7.26 -33.40
C ALA A 187 -37.87 7.51 -34.07
N ARG A 188 -38.05 8.70 -34.64
CA ARG A 188 -39.10 9.00 -35.61
C ARG A 188 -38.43 9.19 -36.98
N PRO A 189 -38.76 8.38 -38.00
CA PRO A 189 -38.03 8.42 -39.27
C PRO A 189 -38.41 9.66 -40.10
N LEU A 190 -37.39 10.37 -40.61
CA LEU A 190 -37.55 11.50 -41.53
C LEU A 190 -37.51 11.03 -43.00
N ARG A 191 -38.65 11.28 -43.66
CA ARG A 191 -38.86 11.82 -45.02
C ARG A 191 -38.33 11.07 -46.26
N ARG A 192 -39.29 10.61 -47.08
CA ARG A 192 -39.15 10.42 -48.53
C ARG A 192 -39.73 11.65 -49.25
N THR A 193 -38.95 12.18 -50.19
CA THR A 193 -39.26 13.34 -51.05
C THR A 193 -40.24 12.97 -52.16
N GLU A 194 -41.23 13.83 -52.44
CA GLU A 194 -41.79 13.94 -53.79
C GLU A 194 -42.39 15.34 -54.03
N ILE A 195 -41.94 15.97 -55.11
CA ILE A 195 -42.34 17.30 -55.60
C ILE A 195 -43.54 17.11 -56.53
N ARG A 196 -44.62 17.87 -56.36
CA ARG A 196 -45.70 17.94 -57.36
C ARG A 196 -46.23 19.35 -57.59
N PHE A 197 -46.46 19.60 -58.87
CA PHE A 197 -46.67 20.87 -59.58
C PHE A 197 -48.00 21.61 -59.30
N ARG A 198 -47.88 22.94 -59.17
CA ARG A 198 -48.51 24.04 -59.96
C ARG A 198 -50.03 24.28 -59.96
N ASN A 199 -50.33 25.59 -59.80
CA ASN A 199 -51.51 26.39 -60.19
C ASN A 199 -52.78 26.33 -59.32
N LYS A 200 -53.15 27.46 -58.70
CA LYS A 200 -54.18 28.40 -59.23
C LYS A 200 -54.34 29.67 -58.34
N TRP A 201 -54.06 30.81 -58.97
CA TRP A 201 -54.72 32.12 -58.93
C TRP A 201 -55.62 32.57 -57.74
N LYS A 202 -55.24 33.76 -57.21
CA LYS A 202 -56.02 34.87 -56.60
C LYS A 202 -57.56 34.77 -56.55
N LEU A 203 -58.13 35.22 -55.41
CA LEU A 203 -59.08 36.36 -55.28
C LEU A 203 -59.41 36.61 -53.78
N PRO A 204 -59.44 37.86 -53.27
CA PRO A 204 -59.94 38.18 -51.94
C PRO A 204 -61.47 38.47 -51.95
N PRO A 205 -62.23 38.08 -50.91
CA PRO A 205 -63.63 38.46 -50.82
C PRO A 205 -63.82 39.93 -50.41
N THR A 206 -64.74 40.55 -51.14
CA THR A 206 -65.19 41.94 -51.18
C THR A 206 -65.97 42.39 -49.94
N LYS A 207 -65.88 43.69 -49.63
CA LYS A 207 -66.64 44.41 -48.59
C LYS A 207 -68.14 44.51 -48.93
N ALA A 208 -69.00 44.45 -47.92
CA ALA A 208 -70.33 45.05 -47.96
C ALA A 208 -70.75 45.51 -46.54
N THR A 209 -70.94 46.82 -46.39
CA THR A 209 -71.54 47.49 -45.22
C THR A 209 -73.06 47.49 -45.36
N PRO A 210 -73.83 47.52 -44.26
CA PRO A 210 -74.64 48.72 -43.96
C PRO A 210 -74.63 49.06 -42.46
N ARG A 211 -74.36 50.33 -42.10
CA ARG A 211 -75.30 51.40 -41.73
C ARG A 211 -76.19 51.15 -40.49
N LEU A 212 -75.98 52.06 -39.52
CA LEU A 212 -76.96 52.78 -38.69
C LEU A 212 -77.20 52.35 -37.23
N THR A 213 -76.84 53.32 -36.37
CA THR A 213 -77.56 53.89 -35.20
C THR A 213 -77.16 53.50 -33.78
N ALA A 214 -77.05 54.59 -32.99
CA ALA A 214 -77.39 54.74 -31.58
C ALA A 214 -76.28 54.56 -30.52
N CYS A 215 -75.74 55.71 -30.13
CA CYS A 215 -75.61 56.24 -28.75
C CYS A 215 -75.75 55.24 -27.58
N LEU A 216 -74.79 55.25 -26.63
CA LEU A 216 -74.97 55.92 -25.33
C LEU A 216 -73.70 55.84 -24.46
N ASN A 217 -73.48 56.92 -23.72
CA ASN A 217 -72.48 57.16 -22.67
C ASN A 217 -72.52 56.17 -21.50
N LYS A 218 -71.38 56.00 -20.83
CA LYS A 218 -71.13 56.23 -19.38
C LYS A 218 -69.62 56.07 -19.15
N ALA A 219 -68.91 57.17 -18.86
CA ALA A 219 -68.66 57.71 -17.52
C ALA A 219 -67.71 56.82 -16.73
#